data_AF-A0A0V0GFR5-F1
#
_entry.id   AF-A0A0V0GFR5-F1
#
_cell.length_a   1.000
_cell.length_b   1.000
_cell.length_c   1.000
_cell.angle_alpha   90.00
_cell.angle_beta   90.00
_cell.angle_gamma   90.00
#
_symmetry.space_group_name_H-M   'P 1'
#
loop_
_entity.id
_entity.type
_entity.pdbx_description
1 polymer ?
#
loop_
_entity_poly.entity_id
_entity_poly.type
_entity_poly.pdbx_seq_one_letter_code
_entity_poly.pdbx_strand_id
1 'polypeptide(L)'
;MQRFGFRPNISTFASIIGACSALAASEIGQQVQGQLMKTELIEHVKIASALIDMYSKCGLVEDARRVFDHMHEKNVFSWTSMIDGYG
;
A
#
# COMPACT_ATOMS: atom_id res chain seq x y z
N MET A 1 1.46 -18.30 7.47
CA MET A 1 0.76 -17.88 8.71
C MET A 1 -0.77 -18.04 8.68
N GLN A 2 -1.44 -18.29 7.55
CA GLN A 2 -2.92 -18.38 7.50
C GLN A 2 -3.55 -19.68 8.06
N ARG A 3 -2.78 -20.56 8.72
CA ARG A 3 -3.25 -21.91 9.11
C ARG A 3 -4.05 -21.95 10.43
N PHE A 4 -4.17 -20.83 11.13
CA PHE A 4 -4.81 -20.73 12.46
C PHE A 4 -5.80 -19.55 12.54
N GLY A 5 -6.84 -19.48 11.69
CA GLY A 5 -7.99 -18.57 11.89
C GLY A 5 -7.70 -17.06 12.08
N PHE A 6 -6.45 -16.62 11.90
CA PHE A 6 -5.99 -15.29 12.26
C PHE A 6 -6.27 -14.37 11.08
N ARG A 7 -7.27 -13.50 11.22
CA ARG A 7 -7.56 -12.48 10.22
C ARG A 7 -6.41 -11.48 10.19
N PRO A 8 -5.72 -11.29 9.05
CA PRO A 8 -4.70 -10.27 8.92
C PRO A 8 -5.27 -8.90 9.29
N ASN A 9 -4.54 -8.12 10.08
CA ASN A 9 -4.94 -6.78 10.48
C ASN A 9 -4.05 -5.73 9.80
N ILE A 10 -4.31 -4.44 10.07
CA ILE A 10 -3.58 -3.31 9.50
C ILE A 10 -2.06 -3.47 9.67
N SER A 11 -1.60 -3.91 10.84
CA SER A 11 -0.18 -4.10 11.10
C SER A 11 0.41 -5.25 10.29
N THR A 12 -0.33 -6.33 10.09
CA THR A 12 0.11 -7.44 9.22
C THR A 12 0.33 -6.96 7.79
N PHE A 13 -0.64 -6.24 7.23
CA PHE A 13 -0.54 -5.72 5.86
C PHE A 13 0.54 -4.65 5.73
N ALA A 14 0.64 -3.72 6.69
CA ALA A 14 1.68 -2.69 6.67
C ALA A 14 3.09 -3.30 6.68
N SER A 15 3.33 -4.36 7.47
CA SER A 15 4.62 -5.06 7.48
C SER A 15 4.92 -5.74 6.14
N ILE A 16 3.92 -6.38 5.53
CA ILE A 16 4.10 -7.03 4.21
C ILE A 16 4.38 -5.98 3.14
N ILE A 17 3.61 -4.89 3.10
CA ILE A 17 3.81 -3.80 2.13
C ILE A 17 5.18 -3.14 2.32
N GLY A 18 5.60 -2.92 3.57
CA GLY A 18 6.93 -2.38 3.87
C GLY A 18 8.06 -3.29 3.36
N ALA A 19 7.91 -4.61 3.51
CA ALA A 19 8.86 -5.56 2.94
C ALA A 19 8.85 -5.54 1.40
N CYS A 20 7.69 -5.40 0.76
CA CYS A 20 7.58 -5.28 -0.69
C CYS A 20 8.23 -4.00 -1.21
N SER A 21 8.05 -2.88 -0.50
CA SER A 21 8.69 -1.58 -0.76
C SER A 21 10.21 -1.70 -0.71
N ALA A 22 10.77 -2.35 0.32
CA ALA A 22 12.21 -2.53 0.48
C ALA A 22 12.85 -3.47 -0.56
N LEU A 23 12.09 -4.45 -1.05
CA LEU A 23 12.57 -5.46 -2.01
C LEU A 23 12.20 -5.14 -3.47
N ALA A 24 11.56 -4.00 -3.73
CA ALA A 24 10.97 -3.66 -5.02
C ALA A 24 10.07 -4.78 -5.61
N ALA A 25 9.39 -5.54 -4.74
CA ALA A 25 8.61 -6.72 -5.10
C ALA A 25 7.16 -6.33 -5.47
N SER A 26 7.01 -5.62 -6.59
CA SER A 26 5.73 -5.07 -7.06
C SER A 26 4.63 -6.13 -7.24
N GLU A 27 4.97 -7.32 -7.73
CA GLU A 27 4.01 -8.41 -7.95
C GLU A 27 3.35 -8.88 -6.65
N ILE A 28 4.13 -8.98 -5.57
CA ILE A 28 3.60 -9.32 -4.24
C ILE A 28 2.75 -8.16 -3.71
N GLY A 29 3.21 -6.92 -3.90
CA GLY A 29 2.47 -5.71 -3.53
C GLY A 29 1.08 -5.64 -4.17
N GLN A 30 0.96 -5.97 -5.46
CA GLN A 30 -0.31 -6.03 -6.19
C GLN A 30 -1.24 -7.12 -5.65
N GLN A 31 -0.72 -8.32 -5.38
CA GLN A 31 -1.50 -9.39 -4.77
C GLN A 31 -2.04 -8.98 -3.39
N VAL A 32 -1.22 -8.30 -2.60
CA VAL A 32 -1.60 -7.79 -1.28
C VAL A 32 -2.67 -6.70 -1.40
N GLN A 33 -2.54 -5.77 -2.34
CA GLN A 33 -3.60 -4.77 -2.60
C GLN A 33 -4.92 -5.46 -3.02
N GLY A 34 -4.87 -6.49 -3.86
CA GLY A 34 -6.06 -7.26 -4.25
C GLY A 34 -6.75 -7.96 -3.08
N GLN A 35 -6.01 -8.34 -2.03
CA GLN A 35 -6.58 -8.82 -0.77
C GLN A 35 -7.18 -7.68 0.06
N LEU A 36 -6.49 -6.54 0.14
CA LEU A 36 -6.93 -5.36 0.87
C LEU A 36 -8.22 -4.77 0.31
N MET A 37 -8.43 -4.75 -1.01
CA MET A 37 -9.67 -4.29 -1.64
C MET A 37 -10.92 -5.08 -1.19
N LYS A 38 -10.73 -6.29 -0.68
CA LYS A 38 -11.83 -7.13 -0.14
C LYS A 38 -12.13 -6.86 1.33
N THR A 39 -11.46 -5.86 1.92
CA THR A 39 -11.55 -5.49 3.33
C THR A 39 -11.75 -3.99 3.45
N GLU A 40 -12.32 -3.54 4.57
CA GLU A 40 -12.43 -2.10 4.88
C GLU A 40 -11.06 -1.45 5.21
N LEU A 41 -9.99 -2.24 5.29
CA LEU A 41 -8.65 -1.76 5.64
C LEU A 41 -8.01 -0.90 4.54
N ILE A 42 -8.46 -1.03 3.29
CA ILE A 42 -7.94 -0.25 2.17
C ILE A 42 -8.21 1.25 2.34
N GLU A 43 -9.28 1.62 3.05
CA GLU A 43 -9.64 3.01 3.33
C GLU A 43 -8.77 3.62 4.43
N HIS A 44 -8.05 2.79 5.19
CA HIS A 44 -7.22 3.28 6.28
C HIS A 44 -5.99 4.00 5.72
N VAL A 45 -5.82 5.28 6.07
CA VAL A 45 -4.77 6.15 5.53
C VAL A 45 -3.37 5.53 5.60
N LYS A 46 -3.07 4.80 6.69
CA LYS A 46 -1.79 4.10 6.87
C LYS A 46 -1.52 3.02 5.82
N ILE A 47 -2.54 2.27 5.40
CA ILE A 47 -2.42 1.24 4.37
C ILE A 47 -2.25 1.88 3.01
N ALA A 48 -3.09 2.87 2.70
CA ALA A 48 -3.03 3.58 1.43
C ALA A 48 -1.69 4.31 1.24
N SER A 49 -1.19 5.02 2.27
CA SER A 49 0.13 5.64 2.24
C SER A 49 1.25 4.63 2.03
N ALA A 50 1.19 3.45 2.67
CA ALA A 50 2.20 2.41 2.48
C ALA A 50 2.17 1.83 1.06
N LEU A 51 0.98 1.67 0.46
CA LEU A 51 0.84 1.24 -0.94
C LEU A 51 1.42 2.28 -1.91
N ILE A 52 1.16 3.57 -1.68
CA ILE A 52 1.72 4.66 -2.49
C ILE A 52 3.25 4.64 -2.42
N ASP A 53 3.85 4.56 -1.23
CA ASP A 53 5.30 4.46 -1.06
C ASP A 53 5.88 3.25 -1.80
N MET A 54 5.25 2.07 -1.65
CA MET A 54 5.69 0.84 -2.30
C MET A 54 5.65 0.96 -3.82
N TYR A 55 4.53 1.43 -4.39
CA TYR A 55 4.39 1.60 -5.84
C TYR A 55 5.36 2.64 -6.38
N SER A 56 5.56 3.76 -5.67
CA SER A 56 6.50 4.80 -6.06
C SER A 56 7.94 4.27 -6.13
N LYS A 57 8.39 3.52 -5.10
CA LYS A 57 9.72 2.88 -5.08
C LYS A 57 9.90 1.76 -6.10
N CYS A 58 8.80 1.14 -6.53
CA CYS A 58 8.81 0.15 -7.61
C CYS A 58 8.77 0.80 -9.02
N GLY A 59 8.75 2.13 -9.12
CA GLY A 59 8.61 2.85 -10.40
C GLY A 59 7.21 2.75 -11.02
N LEU A 60 6.21 2.30 -10.26
CA LEU A 60 4.82 2.12 -10.69
C LEU A 60 3.98 3.34 -10.27
N VAL A 61 4.41 4.52 -10.70
CA VAL A 61 3.83 5.80 -10.27
C VAL A 61 2.36 5.93 -10.63
N GLU A 62 1.93 5.36 -11.76
CA GLU A 62 0.51 5.34 -12.16
C GLU A 62 -0.35 4.54 -11.18
N ASP A 63 0.15 3.42 -10.65
CA ASP A 63 -0.56 2.64 -9.64
C ASP A 63 -0.56 3.36 -8.29
N ALA A 64 0.54 4.03 -7.93
CA ALA A 64 0.60 4.92 -6.76
C ALA A 64 -0.47 6.03 -6.86
N ARG A 65 -0.57 6.67 -8.04
CA ARG A 65 -1.54 7.73 -8.34
C ARG A 65 -2.97 7.22 -8.18
N ARG A 66 -3.29 6.05 -8.73
CA ARG A 66 -4.60 5.40 -8.58
C ARG A 66 -4.96 5.20 -7.11
N VAL A 67 -4.04 4.67 -6.29
CA VAL A 67 -4.28 4.53 -4.84
C VAL A 67 -4.56 5.88 -4.21
N PHE A 68 -3.73 6.89 -4.50
CA PHE A 68 -3.88 8.24 -3.96
C PHE A 68 -5.21 8.90 -4.35
N ASP A 69 -5.68 8.73 -5.59
CA ASP A 69 -6.99 9.23 -6.03
C ASP A 69 -8.15 8.65 -5.24
N HIS A 70 -8.10 7.34 -4.93
CA HIS A 70 -9.16 6.64 -4.21
C HIS A 70 -9.14 6.88 -2.69
N MET A 71 -8.12 7.56 -2.15
CA MET A 71 -8.08 7.91 -0.73
C MET A 71 -9.12 8.99 -0.39
N HIS A 72 -10.02 8.66 0.56
CA HIS A 72 -10.99 9.62 1.10
C HIS A 72 -10.29 10.72 1.91
N GLU A 73 -9.39 10.32 2.81
CA GLU A 73 -8.54 11.24 3.58
C GLU A 73 -7.09 11.15 3.10
N LYS A 74 -6.47 12.31 2.91
CA LYS A 74 -5.07 12.44 2.49
C LYS A 74 -4.30 13.18 3.57
N ASN A 75 -3.14 12.67 3.96
CA ASN A 75 -2.26 13.29 4.95
C ASN A 75 -0.92 13.68 4.33
N VAL A 76 -0.07 14.34 5.13
CA VAL A 76 1.27 14.78 4.68
C VAL A 76 2.07 13.62 4.08
N PHE A 77 2.06 12.44 4.71
CA PHE A 77 2.77 11.27 4.19
C PHE A 77 2.29 10.85 2.79
N SER A 78 0.97 10.76 2.56
CA SER A 78 0.44 10.42 1.23
C SER A 78 0.82 11.42 0.14
N TRP A 79 0.89 12.71 0.48
CA TRP A 79 1.35 13.74 -0.45
C TRP A 79 2.84 13.64 -0.73
N THR A 80 3.67 13.49 0.31
CA THR A 80 5.12 13.35 0.16
C THR A 80 5.47 12.13 -0.68
N SER A 81 4.86 10.97 -0.41
CA SER A 81 5.11 9.76 -1.20
C SER A 81 4.71 9.90 -2.67
N MET A 82 3.64 10.64 -2.99
CA MET A 82 3.28 10.92 -4.37
C MET A 82 4.28 11.85 -5.07
N ILE A 83 4.73 12.90 -4.38
CA ILE A 83 5.73 13.83 -4.94
C ILE A 83 7.04 13.09 -5.20
N ASP A 84 7.49 12.27 -4.23
CA ASP A 84 8.68 11.42 -4.37
C ASP A 84 8.55 10.44 -5.54
N GLY A 85 7.34 9.95 -5.84
CA GLY A 85 7.12 9.09 -7.00
C GLY A 85 7.26 9.80 -8.36
N TYR A 86 7.10 11.12 -8.42
CA TYR A 86 7.23 11.90 -9.66
C TYR A 86 8.62 12.54 -9.86
N GLY A 87 9.46 12.55 -8.83
CA GLY A 87 10.82 13.13 -8.85
C GLY A 87 11.88 12.11 -9.19
#